data_AF-A0A6P7YJE8-F1
#
_entry.id   AF-A0A6P7YJE8-F1
#
_cell.length_a   1.000
_cell.length_b   1.000
_cell.length_c   1.000
_cell.angle_alpha   90.00
_cell.angle_beta   90.00
_cell.angle_gamma   90.00
#
_symmetry.space_group_name_H-M   'P 1'
#
loop_
_entity.id
_entity.type
_entity.pdbx_description
1 polymer ?
#
loop_
_entity_poly.entity_id
_entity_poly.type
_entity_poly.pdbx_seq_one_letter_code
_entity_poly.pdbx_strand_id
1 'polypeptide(L)'
;MLDELALECSSVVHKTPLQQSLDESSMTWLNGETSDREMVLLAKLHEVEMATRSAEILLSLLKESVAEMPSAVNLSASDVMNITEQKDQLLRKLETFKNLKETLEHLLKRTEYRKFSSEEISNDIDNLLERVLEIETENMKLKNKMLETEEYYEDLSCRLQLEKDNALKAKELSVSIEAMQNRLQNMIQKKEAENGRITAQIQDLERIIVKSKLKIKDLKSENSAVKEKSALDREALKKAIQAQKRRAQHFKTIAENLDSQIRAQDGSLPEALSACNVWKSRHERSVEEKTELEIQFKTLTEHITDILADLQKIQDDDRSSFEQLLGKIHVAERENSNIVEENENLKASIDALEKKSVSVEDELLDLKDKTKMQKSFIEQYEAQVYKIQAEVMELRNRLEKVLNENKLITEKKDLEIEKVDANNLILDNQSWLKENAQIQRKLVQLNQKFEKMVKLNQELEGKLANQEKDLHHSAVQLEEKSKECSDLTNLLEAAVNEGKRQVFEEKKKISLSEQDFQKKIMDLEIELSMKKEEQKQIACMLSTSEKHYDLQMKDMQHSLERTENQNQGIQNYVQFLKTTYSTMFG
;
A
#
# COMPACT_ATOMS: atom_id res chain seq x y z
N MET A 1 -30.43 79.68 -21.92
CA MET A 1 -30.39 79.51 -23.39
C MET A 1 -31.60 78.68 -23.78
N LEU A 2 -32.46 79.24 -24.64
CA LEU A 2 -33.82 78.82 -25.03
C LEU A 2 -35.01 79.53 -24.35
N ASP A 3 -34.81 80.78 -23.90
CA ASP A 3 -35.89 81.77 -23.67
C ASP A 3 -36.14 82.64 -24.93
N GLU A 4 -35.76 82.14 -26.12
CA GLU A 4 -35.35 82.98 -27.26
C GLU A 4 -36.00 82.59 -28.60
N LEU A 5 -37.09 81.80 -28.58
CA LEU A 5 -37.87 81.40 -29.77
C LEU A 5 -39.40 81.39 -29.53
N ALA A 6 -39.90 82.17 -28.57
CA ALA A 6 -41.32 82.22 -28.20
C ALA A 6 -41.99 83.59 -28.44
N LEU A 7 -41.39 84.47 -29.27
CA LEU A 7 -41.75 85.89 -29.32
C LEU A 7 -41.79 86.52 -30.73
N GLU A 8 -42.01 85.72 -31.79
CA GLU A 8 -42.05 86.25 -33.15
C GLU A 8 -42.99 85.48 -34.10
N CYS A 9 -44.32 85.65 -33.93
CA CYS A 9 -45.37 85.44 -34.97
C CYS A 9 -46.79 85.78 -34.47
N SER A 10 -47.06 87.03 -34.07
CA SER A 10 -48.44 87.56 -33.98
C SER A 10 -48.45 89.10 -33.92
N SER A 11 -48.12 89.75 -35.04
CA SER A 11 -48.27 91.20 -35.18
C SER A 11 -48.50 91.60 -36.64
N VAL A 12 -49.22 92.72 -36.81
CA VAL A 12 -49.42 93.44 -38.08
C VAL A 12 -50.09 92.66 -39.24
N VAL A 13 -51.42 92.72 -39.27
CA VAL A 13 -52.10 93.44 -40.37
C VAL A 13 -53.07 94.45 -39.77
N HIS A 14 -53.08 95.68 -40.29
CA HIS A 14 -53.85 96.81 -39.78
C HIS A 14 -54.80 97.36 -40.85
N LYS A 15 -56.03 97.71 -40.45
CA LYS A 15 -56.99 98.58 -41.19
C LYS A 15 -57.55 97.91 -42.47
N THR A 16 -58.76 98.23 -42.94
CA THR A 16 -59.54 99.48 -42.81
C THR A 16 -61.03 99.27 -42.50
N PRO A 17 -61.65 100.16 -41.71
CA PRO A 17 -63.09 100.41 -41.80
C PRO A 17 -63.38 101.35 -42.97
N LEU A 18 -64.38 101.03 -43.81
CA LEU A 18 -64.86 101.91 -44.87
C LEU A 18 -66.39 101.97 -44.86
N GLN A 19 -66.87 103.19 -44.57
CA GLN A 19 -68.09 103.89 -45.05
C GLN A 19 -69.43 103.13 -44.99
N GLN A 20 -70.45 103.59 -44.25
CA GLN A 20 -71.13 104.91 -44.27
C GLN A 20 -71.94 105.22 -45.54
N SER A 21 -73.06 105.91 -45.33
CA SER A 21 -74.00 106.46 -46.31
C SER A 21 -74.57 105.49 -47.35
N LEU A 22 -75.79 105.03 -47.10
CA LEU A 22 -76.88 105.29 -48.06
C LEU A 22 -77.98 106.06 -47.30
N ASP A 23 -78.02 107.38 -47.53
CA ASP A 23 -79.07 108.29 -47.06
C ASP A 23 -79.58 109.03 -48.30
N GLU A 24 -80.66 108.49 -48.87
CA GLU A 24 -81.30 108.95 -50.09
C GLU A 24 -82.81 108.99 -49.80
N SER A 25 -83.45 110.13 -49.52
CA SER A 25 -83.09 111.53 -49.83
C SER A 25 -83.03 111.86 -51.34
N SER A 26 -83.65 111.00 -52.18
CA SER A 26 -83.74 111.17 -53.64
C SER A 26 -85.15 110.88 -54.24
N MET A 27 -86.25 111.27 -53.57
CA MET A 27 -87.62 111.10 -54.10
C MET A 27 -88.48 112.39 -54.08
N THR A 28 -87.86 113.56 -54.23
CA THR A 28 -88.53 114.88 -54.11
C THR A 28 -88.55 115.73 -55.38
N TRP A 29 -87.95 115.27 -56.49
CA TRP A 29 -87.64 116.12 -57.65
C TRP A 29 -88.56 116.01 -58.89
N LEU A 30 -89.57 115.13 -58.89
CA LEU A 30 -90.43 114.91 -60.07
C LEU A 30 -91.91 115.35 -59.92
N ASN A 31 -92.42 115.49 -58.69
CA ASN A 31 -93.84 115.82 -58.46
C ASN A 31 -94.16 117.33 -58.39
N GLY A 32 -93.16 118.21 -58.61
CA GLY A 32 -93.32 119.67 -58.50
C GLY A 32 -93.89 120.37 -59.75
N GLU A 33 -93.52 119.93 -60.96
CA GLU A 33 -93.86 120.66 -62.20
C GLU A 33 -95.26 120.36 -62.80
N THR A 34 -95.97 119.36 -62.27
CA THR A 34 -97.23 118.86 -62.86
C THR A 34 -98.44 119.67 -62.44
N SER A 35 -98.58 119.92 -61.14
CA SER A 35 -99.74 120.61 -60.54
C SER A 35 -99.94 122.05 -61.04
N ASP A 36 -98.84 122.82 -61.11
CA ASP A 36 -98.88 124.26 -61.41
C ASP A 36 -99.37 124.54 -62.86
N ARG A 37 -99.18 123.59 -63.78
CA ARG A 37 -99.70 123.68 -65.16
C ARG A 37 -101.19 123.33 -65.28
N GLU A 38 -101.73 122.46 -64.43
CA GLU A 38 -103.15 122.11 -64.48
C GLU A 38 -104.04 123.26 -63.98
N MET A 39 -103.58 124.06 -62.99
CA MET A 39 -104.27 125.32 -62.62
C MET A 39 -104.37 126.32 -63.78
N VAL A 40 -103.27 126.54 -64.52
CA VAL A 40 -103.24 127.49 -65.63
C VAL A 40 -104.17 127.07 -66.78
N LEU A 41 -104.28 125.76 -67.05
CA LEU A 41 -105.21 125.22 -68.04
C LEU A 41 -106.69 125.41 -67.62
N LEU A 42 -107.02 125.15 -66.35
CA LEU A 42 -108.37 125.37 -65.81
C LEU A 42 -108.77 126.86 -65.86
N ALA A 43 -107.87 127.77 -65.51
CA ALA A 43 -108.11 129.21 -65.62
C ALA A 43 -108.39 129.65 -67.07
N LYS A 44 -107.63 129.13 -68.04
CA LYS A 44 -107.85 129.39 -69.47
C LYS A 44 -109.19 128.83 -69.99
N LEU A 45 -109.64 127.69 -69.48
CA LEU A 45 -110.95 127.12 -69.85
C LEU A 45 -112.11 128.05 -69.45
N HIS A 46 -112.03 128.66 -68.26
CA HIS A 46 -113.08 129.54 -67.75
C HIS A 46 -113.16 130.88 -68.51
N GLU A 47 -112.03 131.46 -68.93
CA GLU A 47 -112.04 132.64 -69.82
C GLU A 47 -112.79 132.37 -71.13
N VAL A 48 -112.59 131.19 -71.73
CA VAL A 48 -113.25 130.76 -72.97
C VAL A 48 -114.76 130.59 -72.78
N GLU A 49 -115.19 130.01 -71.66
CA GLU A 49 -116.61 129.87 -71.31
C GLU A 49 -117.30 131.26 -71.15
N MET A 50 -116.64 132.20 -70.47
CA MET A 50 -117.14 133.57 -70.29
C MET A 50 -117.19 134.36 -71.60
N ALA A 51 -116.20 134.17 -72.48
CA ALA A 51 -116.22 134.74 -73.84
C ALA A 51 -117.37 134.18 -74.69
N THR A 52 -117.74 132.91 -74.51
CA THR A 52 -118.86 132.26 -75.20
C THR A 52 -120.19 132.93 -74.82
N ARG A 53 -120.47 133.07 -73.51
CA ARG A 53 -121.68 133.75 -73.00
C ARG A 53 -121.78 135.20 -73.48
N SER A 54 -120.65 135.90 -73.60
CA SER A 54 -120.61 137.27 -74.14
C SER A 54 -121.02 137.35 -75.62
N ALA A 55 -120.65 136.37 -76.46
CA ALA A 55 -121.06 136.33 -77.86
C ALA A 55 -122.55 136.00 -78.04
N GLU A 56 -123.10 135.14 -77.17
CA GLU A 56 -124.49 134.69 -77.17
C GLU A 56 -125.48 135.84 -76.88
N ILE A 57 -125.11 136.74 -75.96
CA ILE A 57 -125.86 137.97 -75.66
C ILE A 57 -125.88 138.93 -76.88
N LEU A 58 -124.75 139.09 -77.56
CA LEU A 58 -124.66 139.96 -78.75
C LEU A 58 -125.47 139.42 -79.94
N LEU A 59 -125.49 138.10 -80.14
CA LEU A 59 -126.35 137.44 -81.14
C LEU A 59 -127.84 137.62 -80.86
N SER A 60 -128.23 137.73 -79.58
CA SER A 60 -129.62 137.95 -79.18
C SER A 60 -130.08 139.38 -79.52
N LEU A 61 -129.28 140.39 -79.15
CA LEU A 61 -129.56 141.81 -79.43
C LEU A 61 -129.63 142.11 -80.95
N LEU A 62 -128.74 141.52 -81.75
CA LEU A 62 -128.77 141.70 -83.21
C LEU A 62 -130.05 141.14 -83.84
N LYS A 63 -130.63 140.09 -83.25
CA LYS A 63 -131.83 139.41 -83.77
C LYS A 63 -133.11 140.22 -83.55
N GLU A 64 -133.21 140.93 -82.44
CA GLU A 64 -134.34 141.82 -82.14
C GLU A 64 -134.29 143.09 -83.01
N SER A 65 -133.10 143.70 -83.16
CA SER A 65 -132.92 144.89 -84.01
C SER A 65 -133.26 144.71 -85.49
N VAL A 66 -133.32 143.47 -85.99
CA VAL A 66 -133.68 143.15 -87.39
C VAL A 66 -135.19 142.88 -87.56
N ALA A 67 -135.93 142.67 -86.46
CA ALA A 67 -137.35 142.32 -86.50
C ALA A 67 -138.31 143.53 -86.61
N GLU A 68 -137.88 144.72 -86.19
CA GLU A 68 -138.78 145.87 -85.96
C GLU A 68 -138.89 146.90 -87.10
N MET A 69 -138.33 146.65 -88.30
CA MET A 69 -138.32 147.63 -89.41
C MET A 69 -139.34 147.29 -90.51
N PRO A 70 -140.45 148.04 -90.66
CA PRO A 70 -141.45 147.81 -91.70
C PRO A 70 -141.03 148.31 -93.10
N SER A 71 -141.78 147.90 -94.12
CA SER A 71 -141.48 148.19 -95.52
C SER A 71 -141.65 149.67 -95.92
N ALA A 72 -140.64 150.18 -96.64
CA ALA A 72 -140.66 151.35 -97.52
C ALA A 72 -140.86 152.75 -96.88
N VAL A 73 -139.72 153.39 -96.55
CA VAL A 73 -139.24 154.61 -97.24
C VAL A 73 -137.76 154.85 -96.91
N ASN A 74 -136.95 155.17 -97.92
CA ASN A 74 -135.59 155.75 -97.88
C ASN A 74 -134.63 155.30 -96.74
N LEU A 75 -133.84 154.25 -96.98
CA LEU A 75 -132.64 153.93 -96.17
C LEU A 75 -131.49 154.91 -96.45
N SER A 76 -130.73 155.28 -95.42
CA SER A 76 -129.53 156.12 -95.55
C SER A 76 -128.28 155.27 -95.80
N ALA A 77 -127.29 155.83 -96.51
CA ALA A 77 -126.01 155.18 -96.75
C ALA A 77 -125.22 154.89 -95.45
N SER A 78 -125.52 155.61 -94.36
CA SER A 78 -124.89 155.40 -93.05
C SER A 78 -125.29 154.07 -92.40
N ASP A 79 -126.51 153.58 -92.65
CA ASP A 79 -127.08 152.46 -91.91
C ASP A 79 -126.51 151.12 -92.40
N VAL A 80 -126.27 151.03 -93.72
CA VAL A 80 -125.67 149.85 -94.37
C VAL A 80 -124.21 149.64 -93.94
N MET A 81 -123.45 150.73 -93.75
CA MET A 81 -122.04 150.66 -93.39
C MET A 81 -121.84 150.10 -91.97
N ASN A 82 -122.63 150.59 -91.00
CA ASN A 82 -122.58 150.15 -89.60
C ASN A 82 -122.89 148.65 -89.44
N ILE A 83 -123.91 148.13 -90.13
CA ILE A 83 -124.28 146.70 -90.09
C ILE A 83 -123.16 145.83 -90.68
N THR A 84 -122.49 146.30 -91.73
CA THR A 84 -121.40 145.56 -92.37
C THR A 84 -120.17 145.46 -91.45
N GLU A 85 -119.79 146.55 -90.77
CA GLU A 85 -118.63 146.54 -89.87
C GLU A 85 -118.84 145.69 -88.61
N GLN A 86 -120.06 145.66 -88.04
CA GLN A 86 -120.39 144.81 -86.90
C GLN A 86 -120.29 143.31 -87.24
N LYS A 87 -120.75 142.89 -88.44
CA LYS A 87 -120.62 141.51 -88.93
C LYS A 87 -119.15 141.07 -88.99
N ASP A 88 -118.28 141.94 -89.51
CA ASP A 88 -116.86 141.61 -89.68
C ASP A 88 -116.05 141.69 -88.37
N GLN A 89 -116.57 142.32 -87.31
CA GLN A 89 -116.06 142.12 -85.94
C GLN A 89 -116.48 140.75 -85.38
N LEU A 90 -117.73 140.31 -85.60
CA LEU A 90 -118.22 139.03 -85.07
C LEU A 90 -117.47 137.84 -85.69
N LEU A 91 -117.23 137.85 -87.00
CA LEU A 91 -116.45 136.83 -87.70
C LEU A 91 -115.00 136.73 -87.18
N ARG A 92 -114.34 137.87 -86.93
CA ARG A 92 -112.99 137.88 -86.35
C ARG A 92 -112.96 137.26 -84.94
N LYS A 93 -113.97 137.51 -84.10
CA LYS A 93 -114.06 136.89 -82.77
C LYS A 93 -114.28 135.37 -82.84
N LEU A 94 -115.14 134.90 -83.74
CA LEU A 94 -115.35 133.47 -83.97
C LEU A 94 -114.08 132.75 -84.42
N GLU A 95 -113.29 133.34 -85.32
CA GLU A 95 -112.03 132.75 -85.76
C GLU A 95 -110.98 132.71 -84.63
N THR A 96 -110.90 133.74 -83.77
CA THR A 96 -110.03 133.67 -82.57
C THR A 96 -110.47 132.59 -81.58
N PHE A 97 -111.77 132.31 -81.47
CA PHE A 97 -112.31 131.26 -80.61
C PHE A 97 -111.96 129.85 -81.12
N LYS A 98 -112.08 129.63 -82.44
CA LYS A 98 -111.71 128.36 -83.09
C LYS A 98 -110.23 128.02 -82.86
N ASN A 99 -109.34 128.98 -83.08
CA ASN A 99 -107.89 128.80 -82.87
C ASN A 99 -107.52 128.55 -81.39
N LEU A 100 -108.25 129.15 -80.43
CA LEU A 100 -108.12 128.84 -79.01
C LEU A 100 -108.57 127.41 -78.66
N LYS A 101 -109.63 126.90 -79.28
CA LYS A 101 -110.07 125.51 -79.10
C LYS A 101 -109.05 124.51 -79.65
N GLU A 102 -108.56 124.72 -80.87
CA GLU A 102 -107.58 123.83 -81.51
C GLU A 102 -106.25 123.77 -80.73
N THR A 103 -105.81 124.89 -80.14
CA THR A 103 -104.62 124.91 -79.26
C THR A 103 -104.84 124.21 -77.92
N LEU A 104 -106.04 124.30 -77.32
CA LEU A 104 -106.38 123.53 -76.11
C LEU A 104 -106.42 122.01 -76.37
N GLU A 105 -107.03 121.55 -77.47
CA GLU A 105 -107.07 120.12 -77.82
C GLU A 105 -105.67 119.53 -78.08
N HIS A 106 -104.76 120.32 -78.68
CA HIS A 106 -103.37 119.91 -78.86
C HIS A 106 -102.58 119.81 -77.55
N LEU A 107 -102.82 120.72 -76.59
CA LEU A 107 -102.17 120.68 -75.28
C LEU A 107 -102.67 119.49 -74.44
N LEU A 108 -103.98 119.21 -74.47
CA LEU A 108 -104.58 118.13 -73.68
C LEU A 108 -104.06 116.75 -74.11
N LYS A 109 -104.01 116.47 -75.43
CA LYS A 109 -103.34 115.27 -75.97
C LYS A 109 -101.87 115.18 -75.58
N ARG A 110 -101.14 116.30 -75.60
CA ARG A 110 -99.72 116.33 -75.19
C ARG A 110 -99.53 116.03 -73.71
N THR A 111 -100.49 116.38 -72.84
CA THR A 111 -100.45 115.97 -71.42
C THR A 111 -100.81 114.49 -71.22
N GLU A 112 -101.75 113.94 -71.98
CA GLU A 112 -102.13 112.52 -71.91
C GLU A 112 -100.95 111.60 -72.28
N TYR A 113 -100.35 111.80 -73.47
CA TYR A 113 -99.16 111.05 -73.90
C TYR A 113 -98.00 111.13 -72.89
N ARG A 114 -97.84 112.28 -72.22
CA ARG A 114 -96.77 112.47 -71.22
C ARG A 114 -97.05 111.74 -69.90
N LYS A 115 -98.32 111.54 -69.53
CA LYS A 115 -98.70 110.71 -68.37
C LYS A 115 -98.42 109.23 -68.68
N PHE A 116 -98.92 108.71 -69.81
CA PHE A 116 -98.65 107.32 -70.23
C PHE A 116 -97.15 106.98 -70.25
N SER A 117 -96.32 107.75 -70.96
CA SER A 117 -94.88 107.43 -71.02
C SER A 117 -94.10 107.72 -69.73
N SER A 118 -94.68 108.44 -68.76
CA SER A 118 -94.09 108.53 -67.41
C SER A 118 -94.42 107.29 -66.57
N GLU A 119 -95.56 106.66 -66.81
CA GLU A 119 -96.05 105.47 -66.12
C GLU A 119 -95.41 104.19 -66.69
N GLU A 120 -95.17 104.15 -68.01
CA GLU A 120 -94.29 103.17 -68.69
C GLU A 120 -92.87 103.20 -68.11
N ILE A 121 -92.25 104.38 -68.00
CA ILE A 121 -90.90 104.55 -67.43
C ILE A 121 -90.86 104.19 -65.94
N SER A 122 -91.91 104.45 -65.17
CA SER A 122 -91.98 104.00 -63.76
C SER A 122 -91.95 102.48 -63.70
N ASN A 123 -92.82 101.79 -64.44
CA ASN A 123 -92.84 100.32 -64.49
C ASN A 123 -91.49 99.75 -64.92
N ASP A 124 -90.81 100.31 -65.92
CA ASP A 124 -89.48 99.85 -66.34
C ASP A 124 -88.42 100.03 -65.23
N ILE A 125 -88.48 101.13 -64.47
CA ILE A 125 -87.61 101.36 -63.31
C ILE A 125 -87.93 100.35 -62.19
N ASP A 126 -89.20 100.14 -61.87
CA ASP A 126 -89.65 99.22 -60.82
C ASP A 126 -89.27 97.76 -61.14
N ASN A 127 -89.44 97.33 -62.40
CA ASN A 127 -88.97 96.01 -62.90
C ASN A 127 -87.44 95.87 -62.80
N LEU A 128 -86.67 96.93 -63.09
CA LEU A 128 -85.22 96.93 -62.97
C LEU A 128 -84.77 96.88 -61.50
N LEU A 129 -85.47 97.58 -60.60
CA LEU A 129 -85.20 97.53 -59.15
C LEU A 129 -85.51 96.15 -58.58
N GLU A 130 -86.64 95.53 -58.93
CA GLU A 130 -86.96 94.15 -58.52
C GLU A 130 -85.87 93.19 -59.01
N ARG A 131 -85.45 93.29 -60.28
CA ARG A 131 -84.39 92.45 -60.84
C ARG A 131 -83.00 92.70 -60.22
N VAL A 132 -82.69 93.92 -59.80
CA VAL A 132 -81.47 94.22 -59.03
C VAL A 132 -81.54 93.56 -57.65
N LEU A 133 -82.67 93.66 -56.95
CA LEU A 133 -82.88 92.99 -55.66
C LEU A 133 -82.82 91.45 -55.79
N GLU A 134 -83.38 90.86 -56.85
CA GLU A 134 -83.22 89.44 -57.16
C GLU A 134 -81.72 89.08 -57.23
N ILE A 135 -80.97 89.78 -58.09
CA ILE A 135 -79.53 89.57 -58.32
C ILE A 135 -78.71 89.80 -57.04
N GLU A 136 -79.06 90.78 -56.20
CA GLU A 136 -78.41 91.01 -54.90
C GLU A 136 -78.66 89.86 -53.93
N THR A 137 -79.90 89.35 -53.84
CA THR A 137 -80.17 88.16 -53.01
C THR A 137 -79.48 86.91 -53.55
N GLU A 138 -79.35 86.75 -54.88
CA GLU A 138 -78.61 85.63 -55.48
C GLU A 138 -77.10 85.75 -55.23
N ASN A 139 -76.51 86.93 -55.40
CA ASN A 139 -75.13 87.19 -55.05
C ASN A 139 -74.86 86.93 -53.56
N MET A 140 -75.77 87.31 -52.66
CA MET A 140 -75.64 87.01 -51.23
C MET A 140 -75.74 85.49 -50.94
N LYS A 141 -76.68 84.77 -51.59
CA LYS A 141 -76.78 83.30 -51.50
C LYS A 141 -75.52 82.61 -52.03
N LEU A 142 -74.94 83.09 -53.13
CA LEU A 142 -73.70 82.55 -53.71
C LEU A 142 -72.48 82.86 -52.86
N LYS A 143 -72.38 84.06 -52.28
CA LYS A 143 -71.31 84.44 -51.35
C LYS A 143 -71.35 83.59 -50.07
N ASN A 144 -72.54 83.37 -49.50
CA ASN A 144 -72.69 82.49 -48.34
C ASN A 144 -72.25 81.06 -48.67
N LYS A 145 -72.69 80.49 -49.81
CA LYS A 145 -72.23 79.17 -50.26
C LYS A 145 -70.73 79.10 -50.50
N MET A 146 -70.11 80.17 -51.00
CA MET A 146 -68.66 80.23 -51.19
C MET A 146 -67.94 80.15 -49.84
N LEU A 147 -68.38 80.93 -48.84
CA LEU A 147 -67.85 80.88 -47.47
C LEU A 147 -68.09 79.51 -46.82
N GLU A 148 -69.29 78.92 -46.95
CA GLU A 148 -69.59 77.55 -46.49
C GLU A 148 -68.62 76.51 -47.10
N THR A 149 -68.26 76.66 -48.39
CA THR A 149 -67.25 75.78 -49.03
C THR A 149 -65.81 76.09 -48.63
N GLU A 150 -65.51 77.32 -48.24
CA GLU A 150 -64.19 77.74 -47.75
C GLU A 150 -63.95 77.22 -46.33
N GLU A 151 -64.90 77.41 -45.41
CA GLU A 151 -64.91 76.81 -44.07
C GLU A 151 -64.80 75.27 -44.13
N TYR A 152 -65.55 74.62 -45.04
CA TYR A 152 -65.48 73.18 -45.25
C TYR A 152 -64.10 72.73 -45.78
N TYR A 153 -63.48 73.51 -46.65
CA TYR A 153 -62.13 73.24 -47.15
C TYR A 153 -61.06 73.43 -46.06
N GLU A 154 -61.18 74.46 -45.22
CA GLU A 154 -60.28 74.68 -44.08
C GLU A 154 -60.38 73.54 -43.05
N ASP A 155 -61.59 73.11 -42.67
CA ASP A 155 -61.78 71.96 -41.78
C ASP A 155 -61.24 70.65 -42.41
N LEU A 156 -61.50 70.41 -43.70
CA LEU A 156 -60.94 69.25 -44.40
C LEU A 156 -59.40 69.29 -44.48
N SER A 157 -58.81 70.47 -44.64
CA SER A 157 -57.36 70.70 -44.61
C SER A 157 -56.77 70.45 -43.22
N CYS A 158 -57.44 70.93 -42.17
CA CYS A 158 -57.07 70.67 -40.77
C CYS A 158 -57.13 69.17 -40.45
N ARG A 159 -58.20 68.48 -40.85
CA ARG A 159 -58.34 67.03 -40.70
C ARG A 159 -57.27 66.26 -41.47
N LEU A 160 -56.95 66.68 -42.70
CA LEU A 160 -55.87 66.09 -43.51
C LEU A 160 -54.48 66.28 -42.88
N GLN A 161 -54.20 67.44 -42.27
CA GLN A 161 -52.93 67.64 -41.57
C GLN A 161 -52.83 66.82 -40.28
N LEU A 162 -53.91 66.75 -39.51
CA LEU A 162 -53.99 65.91 -38.31
C LEU A 162 -53.76 64.43 -38.65
N GLU A 163 -54.29 63.93 -39.77
CA GLU A 163 -54.03 62.55 -40.23
C GLU A 163 -52.59 62.33 -40.71
N LYS A 164 -51.93 63.32 -41.35
CA LYS A 164 -50.49 63.21 -41.67
C LYS A 164 -49.66 63.11 -40.39
N ASP A 165 -49.94 63.95 -39.40
CA ASP A 165 -49.22 63.96 -38.13
C ASP A 165 -49.46 62.67 -37.34
N ASN A 166 -50.67 62.10 -37.42
CA ASN A 166 -50.99 60.77 -36.86
C ASN A 166 -50.25 59.65 -37.59
N ALA A 167 -50.17 59.68 -38.92
CA ALA A 167 -49.43 58.71 -39.72
C ALA A 167 -47.91 58.76 -39.43
N LEU A 168 -47.34 59.94 -39.18
CA LEU A 168 -45.95 60.11 -38.74
C LEU A 168 -45.74 59.49 -37.34
N LYS A 169 -46.57 59.82 -36.36
CA LYS A 169 -46.52 59.23 -35.01
C LYS A 169 -46.67 57.71 -35.04
N ALA A 170 -47.58 57.19 -35.86
CA ALA A 170 -47.76 55.75 -36.04
C ALA A 170 -46.52 55.06 -36.64
N LYS A 171 -45.85 55.72 -37.60
CA LYS A 171 -44.57 55.23 -38.17
C LYS A 171 -43.44 55.23 -37.13
N GLU A 172 -43.31 56.30 -36.34
CA GLU A 172 -42.31 56.39 -35.26
C GLU A 172 -42.53 55.31 -34.18
N LEU A 173 -43.79 55.11 -33.78
CA LEU A 173 -44.18 54.02 -32.88
C LEU A 173 -43.87 52.64 -33.48
N SER A 174 -44.13 52.43 -34.77
CA SER A 174 -43.80 51.17 -35.46
C SER A 174 -42.29 50.89 -35.44
N VAL A 175 -41.44 51.88 -35.72
CA VAL A 175 -39.97 51.74 -35.66
C VAL A 175 -39.49 51.47 -34.22
N SER A 176 -40.10 52.13 -33.23
CA SER A 176 -39.81 51.89 -31.81
C SER A 176 -40.21 50.48 -31.36
N ILE A 177 -41.37 49.99 -31.80
CA ILE A 177 -41.85 48.62 -31.56
C ILE A 177 -40.92 47.59 -32.23
N GLU A 178 -40.51 47.82 -33.48
CA GLU A 178 -39.57 46.94 -34.19
C GLU A 178 -38.20 46.90 -33.50
N ALA A 179 -37.68 48.05 -33.06
CA ALA A 179 -36.43 48.11 -32.27
C ALA A 179 -36.56 47.36 -30.93
N MET A 180 -37.71 47.46 -30.26
CA MET A 180 -37.99 46.72 -29.03
C MET A 180 -38.13 45.21 -29.28
N GLN A 181 -38.84 44.78 -30.33
CA GLN A 181 -38.95 43.38 -30.73
C GLN A 181 -37.58 42.79 -31.04
N ASN A 182 -36.76 43.47 -31.83
CA ASN A 182 -35.39 43.06 -32.12
C ASN A 182 -34.52 42.95 -30.86
N ARG A 183 -34.66 43.90 -29.90
CA ARG A 183 -33.96 43.83 -28.61
C ARG A 183 -34.41 42.62 -27.78
N LEU A 184 -35.72 42.36 -27.70
CA LEU A 184 -36.27 41.22 -26.95
C LEU A 184 -35.87 39.89 -27.59
N GLN A 185 -35.92 39.76 -28.91
CA GLN A 185 -35.49 38.57 -29.64
C GLN A 185 -34.01 38.25 -29.41
N ASN A 186 -33.15 39.29 -29.42
CA ASN A 186 -31.73 39.15 -29.07
C ASN A 186 -31.51 38.75 -27.59
N MET A 187 -32.40 39.14 -26.67
CA MET A 187 -32.34 38.70 -25.26
C MET A 187 -32.80 37.25 -25.10
N ILE A 188 -33.84 36.84 -25.82
CA ILE A 188 -34.35 35.46 -25.87
C ILE A 188 -33.24 34.52 -26.37
N GLN A 189 -32.67 34.79 -27.55
CA GLN A 189 -31.59 33.98 -28.14
C GLN A 189 -30.35 33.86 -27.22
N LYS A 190 -29.99 34.95 -26.51
CA LYS A 190 -28.90 34.91 -25.52
C LYS A 190 -29.24 33.98 -24.34
N LYS A 191 -30.48 34.02 -23.84
CA LYS A 191 -30.93 33.16 -22.75
C LYS A 191 -31.16 31.70 -23.17
N GLU A 192 -31.60 31.45 -24.40
CA GLU A 192 -31.65 30.11 -24.99
C GLU A 192 -30.24 29.49 -25.09
N ALA A 193 -29.26 30.25 -25.57
CA ALA A 193 -27.86 29.82 -25.60
C ALA A 193 -27.25 29.63 -24.20
N GLU A 194 -27.68 30.41 -23.20
CA GLU A 194 -27.29 30.24 -21.79
C GLU A 194 -27.88 28.94 -21.21
N ASN A 195 -29.19 28.72 -21.38
CA ASN A 195 -29.88 27.50 -20.99
C ASN A 195 -29.29 26.25 -21.66
N GLY A 196 -28.89 26.34 -22.93
CA GLY A 196 -28.20 25.26 -23.65
C GLY A 196 -26.85 24.88 -23.02
N ARG A 197 -26.04 25.87 -22.61
CA ARG A 197 -24.78 25.64 -21.89
C ARG A 197 -25.02 25.01 -20.52
N ILE A 198 -26.01 25.50 -19.77
CA ILE A 198 -26.39 24.95 -18.45
C ILE A 198 -26.87 23.50 -18.59
N THR A 199 -27.68 23.20 -19.60
CA THR A 199 -28.15 21.83 -19.88
C THR A 199 -26.99 20.88 -20.20
N ALA A 200 -26.01 21.32 -20.99
CA ALA A 200 -24.80 20.54 -21.27
C ALA A 200 -23.96 20.30 -20.00
N GLN A 201 -23.78 21.32 -19.15
CA GLN A 201 -23.09 21.20 -17.87
C GLN A 201 -23.80 20.23 -16.91
N ILE A 202 -25.13 20.25 -16.86
CA ILE A 202 -25.92 19.29 -16.08
C ILE A 202 -25.68 17.87 -16.60
N GLN A 203 -25.74 17.64 -17.91
CA GLN A 203 -25.47 16.32 -18.50
C GLN A 203 -24.02 15.83 -18.25
N ASP A 204 -23.03 16.72 -18.23
CA ASP A 204 -21.65 16.36 -17.85
C ASP A 204 -21.55 15.95 -16.37
N LEU A 205 -22.18 16.72 -15.47
CA LEU A 205 -22.24 16.38 -14.04
C LEU A 205 -23.01 15.06 -13.81
N GLU A 206 -24.10 14.81 -14.52
CA GLU A 206 -24.83 13.54 -14.49
C GLU A 206 -23.97 12.38 -14.95
N ARG A 207 -23.21 12.52 -16.05
CA ARG A 207 -22.25 11.51 -16.52
C ARG A 207 -21.17 11.22 -15.47
N ILE A 208 -20.64 12.25 -14.81
CA ILE A 208 -19.67 12.11 -13.70
C ILE A 208 -20.31 11.41 -12.49
N ILE A 209 -21.56 11.75 -12.14
CA ILE A 209 -22.32 11.14 -11.03
C ILE A 209 -22.64 9.66 -11.31
N VAL A 210 -22.97 9.28 -12.55
CA VAL A 210 -23.16 7.87 -12.93
C VAL A 210 -21.84 7.11 -12.84
N LYS A 211 -20.74 7.69 -13.34
CA LYS A 211 -19.39 7.09 -13.26
C LYS A 211 -18.92 6.89 -11.81
N SER A 212 -19.16 7.86 -10.93
CA SER A 212 -18.81 7.74 -9.51
C SER A 212 -19.70 6.75 -8.76
N LYS A 213 -21.02 6.72 -9.02
CA LYS A 213 -21.95 5.69 -8.51
C LYS A 213 -21.52 4.27 -8.90
N LEU A 214 -21.05 4.06 -10.13
CA LEU A 214 -20.49 2.78 -10.57
C LEU A 214 -19.23 2.42 -9.76
N LYS A 215 -18.23 3.31 -9.69
CA LYS A 215 -17.00 3.02 -8.93
C LYS A 215 -17.26 2.78 -7.43
N ILE A 216 -18.26 3.45 -6.84
CA ILE A 216 -18.72 3.20 -5.47
C ILE A 216 -19.35 1.80 -5.34
N LYS A 217 -20.13 1.34 -6.32
CA LYS A 217 -20.68 -0.02 -6.36
C LYS A 217 -19.57 -1.08 -6.43
N ASP A 218 -18.57 -0.85 -7.28
CA ASP A 218 -17.43 -1.76 -7.45
C ASP A 218 -16.63 -1.87 -6.15
N LEU A 219 -16.21 -0.73 -5.58
CA LEU A 219 -15.48 -0.68 -4.30
C LEU A 219 -16.30 -1.26 -3.14
N LYS A 220 -17.64 -1.14 -3.16
CA LYS A 220 -18.51 -1.78 -2.17
C LYS A 220 -18.49 -3.30 -2.30
N SER A 221 -18.47 -3.84 -3.53
CA SER A 221 -18.38 -5.29 -3.79
C SER A 221 -17.03 -5.87 -3.37
N GLU A 222 -15.94 -5.16 -3.68
CA GLU A 222 -14.57 -5.47 -3.28
C GLU A 222 -14.44 -5.49 -1.74
N ASN A 223 -14.98 -4.47 -1.06
CA ASN A 223 -15.01 -4.39 0.40
C ASN A 223 -15.81 -5.55 1.05
N SER A 224 -16.92 -6.00 0.45
CA SER A 224 -17.60 -7.22 0.92
C SER A 224 -16.75 -8.48 0.76
N ALA A 225 -16.08 -8.68 -0.38
CA ALA A 225 -15.21 -9.83 -0.60
C ALA A 225 -13.99 -9.84 0.36
N VAL A 226 -13.38 -8.68 0.60
CA VAL A 226 -12.30 -8.53 1.60
C VAL A 226 -12.80 -8.82 3.02
N LYS A 227 -14.02 -8.37 3.38
CA LYS A 227 -14.63 -8.67 4.68
C LYS A 227 -14.91 -10.16 4.86
N GLU A 228 -15.46 -10.82 3.84
CA GLU A 228 -15.72 -12.26 3.85
C GLU A 228 -14.41 -13.05 4.01
N LYS A 229 -13.40 -12.75 3.18
CA LYS A 229 -12.06 -13.33 3.33
C LYS A 229 -11.50 -13.13 4.74
N SER A 230 -11.57 -11.91 5.29
CA SER A 230 -11.12 -11.63 6.65
C SER A 230 -11.85 -12.44 7.73
N ALA A 231 -13.09 -12.88 7.47
CA ALA A 231 -13.86 -13.72 8.38
C ALA A 231 -13.44 -15.19 8.28
N LEU A 232 -13.19 -15.69 7.06
CA LEU A 232 -12.61 -17.01 6.84
C LEU A 232 -11.21 -17.13 7.45
N ASP A 233 -10.34 -16.16 7.21
CA ASP A 233 -8.97 -16.11 7.78
C ASP A 233 -9.01 -16.08 9.32
N ARG A 234 -9.91 -15.28 9.91
CA ARG A 234 -10.12 -15.22 11.36
C ARG A 234 -10.62 -16.54 11.95
N GLU A 235 -11.47 -17.28 11.23
CA GLU A 235 -11.97 -18.58 11.67
C GLU A 235 -10.92 -19.69 11.50
N ALA A 236 -10.09 -19.63 10.46
CA ALA A 236 -8.92 -20.49 10.30
C ALA A 236 -7.90 -20.27 11.43
N LEU A 237 -7.63 -19.01 11.80
CA LEU A 237 -6.76 -18.66 12.92
C LEU A 237 -7.30 -19.18 14.27
N LYS A 238 -8.61 -19.07 14.54
CA LYS A 238 -9.21 -19.70 15.74
C LYS A 238 -8.97 -21.21 15.78
N LYS A 239 -9.17 -21.90 14.66
CA LYS A 239 -8.97 -23.36 14.56
C LYS A 239 -7.50 -23.74 14.77
N ALA A 240 -6.57 -22.99 14.19
CA ALA A 240 -5.13 -23.17 14.41
C ALA A 240 -4.74 -22.96 15.88
N ILE A 241 -5.20 -21.88 16.52
CA ILE A 241 -4.97 -21.60 17.95
C ILE A 241 -5.58 -22.70 18.83
N GLN A 242 -6.78 -23.20 18.51
CA GLN A 242 -7.39 -24.30 19.26
C GLN A 242 -6.61 -25.61 19.11
N ALA A 243 -6.09 -25.93 17.92
CA ALA A 243 -5.23 -27.09 17.68
C ALA A 243 -3.89 -26.97 18.44
N GLN A 244 -3.26 -25.78 18.41
CA GLN A 244 -2.03 -25.51 19.15
C GLN A 244 -2.25 -25.60 20.68
N LYS A 245 -3.39 -25.10 21.19
CA LYS A 245 -3.78 -25.24 22.59
C LYS A 245 -3.93 -26.71 23.00
N ARG A 246 -4.59 -27.55 22.17
CA ARG A 246 -4.69 -29.00 22.42
C ARG A 246 -3.30 -29.67 22.43
N ARG A 247 -2.42 -29.31 21.50
CA ARG A 247 -1.04 -29.83 21.45
C ARG A 247 -0.23 -29.42 22.68
N ALA A 248 -0.35 -28.18 23.14
CA ALA A 248 0.30 -27.70 24.36
C ALA A 248 -0.23 -28.42 25.62
N GLN A 249 -1.55 -28.69 25.70
CA GLN A 249 -2.14 -29.49 26.78
C GLN A 249 -1.60 -30.93 26.78
N HIS A 250 -1.50 -31.56 25.60
CA HIS A 250 -0.94 -32.91 25.47
C HIS A 250 0.54 -32.98 25.89
N PHE A 251 1.36 -32.02 25.44
CA PHE A 251 2.75 -31.92 25.89
C PHE A 251 2.88 -31.65 27.39
N LYS A 252 1.98 -30.83 27.99
CA LYS A 252 1.94 -30.63 29.43
C LYS A 252 1.70 -31.97 30.16
N THR A 253 0.71 -32.77 29.74
CA THR A 253 0.45 -34.08 30.37
C THR A 253 1.60 -35.08 30.17
N ILE A 254 2.29 -35.05 29.03
CA ILE A 254 3.52 -35.84 28.84
C ILE A 254 4.61 -35.40 29.82
N ALA A 255 4.81 -34.09 29.98
CA ALA A 255 5.80 -33.56 30.93
C ALA A 255 5.45 -33.94 32.38
N GLU A 256 4.19 -33.80 32.81
CA GLU A 256 3.70 -34.20 34.14
C GLU A 256 3.90 -35.70 34.41
N ASN A 257 3.74 -36.55 33.38
CA ASN A 257 4.01 -37.99 33.47
C ASN A 257 5.51 -38.30 33.60
N LEU A 258 6.37 -37.67 32.77
CA LEU A 258 7.83 -37.86 32.81
C LEU A 258 8.43 -37.34 34.13
N ASP A 259 8.01 -36.16 34.57
CA ASP A 259 8.35 -35.55 35.86
C ASP A 259 7.96 -36.45 37.05
N SER A 260 6.85 -37.19 36.93
CA SER A 260 6.44 -38.19 37.92
C SER A 260 7.22 -39.51 37.84
N GLN A 261 7.68 -39.91 36.65
CA GLN A 261 8.60 -41.05 36.49
C GLN A 261 10.00 -40.75 37.04
N ILE A 262 10.50 -39.53 36.80
CA ILE A 262 11.78 -39.04 37.33
C ILE A 262 11.72 -39.05 38.86
N ARG A 263 10.69 -38.46 39.48
CA ARG A 263 10.48 -38.56 40.94
C ARG A 263 10.45 -39.98 41.49
N ALA A 264 9.89 -40.94 40.75
CA ALA A 264 9.88 -42.34 41.17
C ALA A 264 11.28 -42.98 41.10
N GLN A 265 12.05 -42.67 40.06
CA GLN A 265 13.45 -43.11 39.96
C GLN A 265 14.34 -42.46 41.02
N ASP A 266 14.23 -41.14 41.21
CA ASP A 266 14.92 -40.38 42.26
C ASP A 266 14.55 -40.86 43.67
N GLY A 267 13.33 -41.36 43.88
CA GLY A 267 12.92 -42.01 45.13
C GLY A 267 13.58 -43.38 45.36
N SER A 268 13.83 -44.15 44.30
CA SER A 268 14.49 -45.46 44.36
C SER A 268 16.03 -45.38 44.40
N LEU A 269 16.61 -44.28 43.91
CA LEU A 269 18.07 -44.12 43.82
C LEU A 269 18.77 -44.16 45.20
N PRO A 270 18.25 -43.53 46.28
CA PRO A 270 18.79 -43.66 47.63
C PRO A 270 18.77 -45.11 48.16
N GLU A 271 17.73 -45.88 47.85
CA GLU A 271 17.66 -47.29 48.25
C GLU A 271 18.75 -48.11 47.56
N ALA A 272 18.89 -47.96 46.23
CA ALA A 272 19.95 -48.60 45.45
C ALA A 272 21.36 -48.19 45.91
N LEU A 273 21.57 -46.89 46.21
CA LEU A 273 22.83 -46.39 46.76
C LEU A 273 23.10 -46.96 48.17
N SER A 274 22.08 -47.08 49.03
CA SER A 274 22.23 -47.68 50.35
C SER A 274 22.64 -49.16 50.25
N ALA A 275 22.02 -49.93 49.35
CA ALA A 275 22.37 -51.31 49.09
C ALA A 275 23.80 -51.44 48.52
N CYS A 276 24.18 -50.56 47.59
CA CYS A 276 25.54 -50.50 47.04
C CYS A 276 26.59 -50.21 48.12
N ASN A 277 26.31 -49.28 49.04
CA ASN A 277 27.18 -48.97 50.17
C ASN A 277 27.29 -50.14 51.16
N VAL A 278 26.20 -50.87 51.42
CA VAL A 278 26.23 -52.11 52.24
C VAL A 278 27.09 -53.18 51.59
N TRP A 279 27.01 -53.39 50.26
CA TRP A 279 27.88 -54.31 49.54
C TRP A 279 29.35 -53.86 49.55
N LYS A 280 29.61 -52.56 49.36
CA LYS A 280 30.95 -51.98 49.47
C LYS A 280 31.57 -52.25 50.85
N SER A 281 30.89 -51.91 51.94
CA SER A 281 31.40 -52.13 53.30
C SER A 281 31.31 -53.58 53.78
N ARG A 282 30.74 -54.49 52.98
CA ARG A 282 30.95 -55.94 53.12
C ARG A 282 32.23 -56.39 52.41
N HIS A 283 32.51 -55.85 51.22
CA HIS A 283 33.74 -56.13 50.49
C HIS A 283 34.98 -55.58 51.20
N GLU A 284 34.93 -54.35 51.71
CA GLU A 284 36.01 -53.71 52.49
C GLU A 284 36.44 -54.61 53.66
N ARG A 285 35.49 -55.07 54.49
CA ARG A 285 35.76 -56.03 55.58
C ARG A 285 36.31 -57.37 55.10
N SER A 286 35.82 -57.90 53.99
CA SER A 286 36.35 -59.14 53.42
C SER A 286 37.79 -58.98 52.88
N VAL A 287 38.17 -57.76 52.47
CA VAL A 287 39.57 -57.42 52.14
C VAL A 287 40.41 -57.29 53.42
N GLU A 288 39.90 -56.66 54.48
CA GLU A 288 40.56 -56.60 55.81
C GLU A 288 40.83 -58.02 56.34
N GLU A 289 39.81 -58.88 56.40
CA GLU A 289 39.89 -60.30 56.77
C GLU A 289 40.92 -61.06 55.91
N LYS A 290 40.95 -60.80 54.59
CA LYS A 290 41.93 -61.42 53.67
C LYS A 290 43.35 -60.92 53.95
N THR A 291 43.56 -59.63 54.23
CA THR A 291 44.90 -59.09 54.54
C THR A 291 45.42 -59.60 55.87
N GLU A 292 44.57 -59.78 56.88
CA GLU A 292 44.92 -60.41 58.16
C GLU A 292 45.35 -61.88 57.95
N LEU A 293 44.58 -62.66 57.17
CA LEU A 293 44.96 -64.03 56.81
C LEU A 293 46.25 -64.11 55.97
N GLU A 294 46.52 -63.13 55.12
CA GLU A 294 47.79 -63.03 54.38
C GLU A 294 48.98 -62.68 55.28
N ILE A 295 48.77 -61.91 56.35
CA ILE A 295 49.79 -61.64 57.37
C ILE A 295 50.06 -62.92 58.19
N GLN A 296 49.01 -63.60 58.65
CA GLN A 296 49.13 -64.87 59.38
C GLN A 296 49.77 -65.97 58.53
N PHE A 297 49.48 -66.02 57.22
CA PHE A 297 50.15 -66.95 56.31
C PHE A 297 51.64 -66.63 56.14
N LYS A 298 52.02 -65.35 56.05
CA LYS A 298 53.43 -64.93 55.99
C LYS A 298 54.18 -65.31 57.25
N THR A 299 53.65 -64.97 58.43
CA THR A 299 54.33 -65.32 59.70
C THR A 299 54.41 -66.83 59.91
N LEU A 300 53.41 -67.62 59.52
CA LEU A 300 53.52 -69.09 59.54
C LEU A 300 54.57 -69.61 58.52
N THR A 301 54.72 -68.96 57.37
CA THR A 301 55.76 -69.29 56.39
C THR A 301 57.15 -68.94 56.93
N GLU A 302 57.30 -67.81 57.60
CA GLU A 302 58.54 -67.36 58.27
C GLU A 302 58.96 -68.37 59.35
N HIS A 303 58.06 -68.78 60.25
CA HIS A 303 58.33 -69.84 61.22
C HIS A 303 58.72 -71.18 60.56
N ILE A 304 58.13 -71.53 59.42
CA ILE A 304 58.50 -72.74 58.67
C ILE A 304 59.92 -72.60 58.09
N THR A 305 60.30 -71.42 57.56
CA THR A 305 61.67 -71.19 57.08
C THR A 305 62.69 -71.17 58.21
N ASP A 306 62.35 -70.65 59.39
CA ASP A 306 63.23 -70.68 60.57
C ASP A 306 63.45 -72.13 61.05
N ILE A 307 62.38 -72.93 61.16
CA ILE A 307 62.48 -74.36 61.52
C ILE A 307 63.29 -75.14 60.47
N LEU A 308 63.15 -74.83 59.17
CA LEU A 308 63.96 -75.44 58.12
C LEU A 308 65.44 -75.01 58.20
N ALA A 309 65.73 -73.77 58.61
CA ALA A 309 67.09 -73.29 58.83
C ALA A 309 67.74 -73.95 60.06
N ASP A 310 67.01 -74.11 61.16
CA ASP A 310 67.46 -74.85 62.34
C ASP A 310 67.70 -76.34 62.02
N LEU A 311 66.81 -76.98 61.26
CA LEU A 311 67.00 -78.37 60.80
C LEU A 311 68.22 -78.51 59.88
N GLN A 312 68.41 -77.59 58.93
CA GLN A 312 69.59 -77.57 58.06
C GLN A 312 70.87 -77.38 58.88
N LYS A 313 70.85 -76.46 59.86
CA LYS A 313 71.98 -76.24 60.77
C LYS A 313 72.31 -77.48 61.59
N ILE A 314 71.32 -78.16 62.18
CA ILE A 314 71.53 -79.43 62.90
C ILE A 314 72.15 -80.47 61.96
N GLN A 315 71.68 -80.58 60.71
CA GLN A 315 72.24 -81.49 59.72
C GLN A 315 73.70 -81.16 59.36
N ASP A 316 74.07 -79.88 59.26
CA ASP A 316 75.44 -79.44 58.97
C ASP A 316 76.36 -79.56 60.20
N ASP A 317 75.87 -79.31 61.42
CA ASP A 317 76.56 -79.56 62.68
C ASP A 317 76.85 -81.07 62.84
N ASP A 318 75.83 -81.93 62.65
CA ASP A 318 75.95 -83.40 62.63
C ASP A 318 76.99 -83.84 61.59
N ARG A 319 76.88 -83.33 60.35
CA ARG A 319 77.83 -83.63 59.26
C ARG A 319 79.26 -83.24 59.63
N SER A 320 79.46 -82.07 60.24
CA SER A 320 80.79 -81.65 60.70
C SER A 320 81.35 -82.59 61.78
N SER A 321 80.47 -83.15 62.63
CA SER A 321 80.87 -84.14 63.64
C SER A 321 81.24 -85.48 63.01
N PHE A 322 80.52 -85.93 61.97
CA PHE A 322 80.88 -87.10 61.18
C PHE A 322 82.21 -86.92 60.44
N GLU A 323 82.46 -85.77 59.83
CA GLU A 323 83.72 -85.46 59.14
C GLU A 323 84.90 -85.39 60.16
N GLN A 324 84.69 -84.88 61.38
CA GLN A 324 85.66 -84.96 62.47
C GLN A 324 85.93 -86.40 62.97
N LEU A 325 84.90 -87.24 63.06
CA LEU A 325 85.04 -88.65 63.43
C LEU A 325 85.77 -89.44 62.34
N LEU A 326 85.46 -89.20 61.06
CA LEU A 326 86.16 -89.77 59.92
C LEU A 326 87.65 -89.37 59.92
N GLY A 327 87.96 -88.11 60.22
CA GLY A 327 89.33 -87.63 60.38
C GLY A 327 90.09 -88.35 61.51
N LYS A 328 89.43 -88.63 62.65
CA LYS A 328 90.02 -89.42 63.74
C LYS A 328 90.25 -90.87 63.34
N ILE A 329 89.32 -91.48 62.59
CA ILE A 329 89.48 -92.84 62.04
C ILE A 329 90.71 -92.88 61.12
N HIS A 330 90.84 -91.95 60.17
CA HIS A 330 92.02 -91.88 59.28
C HIS A 330 93.36 -91.58 59.99
N VAL A 331 93.35 -91.03 61.20
CA VAL A 331 94.54 -90.94 62.05
C VAL A 331 94.85 -92.29 62.67
N ALA A 332 93.86 -92.94 63.29
CA ALA A 332 94.01 -94.27 63.89
C ALA A 332 94.38 -95.37 62.87
N GLU A 333 93.86 -95.29 61.64
CA GLU A 333 94.26 -96.17 60.52
C GLU A 333 95.74 -96.00 60.19
N ARG A 334 96.24 -94.76 60.15
CA ARG A 334 97.67 -94.47 59.90
C ARG A 334 98.56 -94.91 61.06
N GLU A 335 98.13 -94.70 62.29
CA GLU A 335 98.83 -95.20 63.48
C GLU A 335 98.89 -96.74 63.46
N ASN A 336 97.80 -97.41 63.09
CA ASN A 336 97.75 -98.86 62.93
C ASN A 336 98.64 -99.35 61.76
N SER A 337 98.71 -98.64 60.64
CA SER A 337 99.69 -98.93 59.57
C SER A 337 101.13 -98.84 60.07
N ASN A 338 101.49 -97.79 60.80
CA ASN A 338 102.82 -97.64 61.39
C ASN A 338 103.13 -98.80 62.37
N ILE A 339 102.15 -99.23 63.18
CA ILE A 339 102.29 -100.38 64.09
C ILE A 339 102.47 -101.69 63.32
N VAL A 340 101.86 -101.85 62.15
CA VAL A 340 102.10 -103.02 61.27
C VAL A 340 103.52 -102.98 60.71
N GLU A 341 103.99 -101.84 60.19
CA GLU A 341 105.38 -101.67 59.74
C GLU A 341 106.39 -101.93 60.88
N GLU A 342 106.12 -101.46 62.10
CA GLU A 342 106.98 -101.72 63.27
C GLU A 342 106.98 -103.22 63.65
N ASN A 343 105.84 -103.91 63.57
CA ASN A 343 105.77 -105.37 63.76
C ASN A 343 106.56 -106.14 62.69
N GLU A 344 106.52 -105.72 61.41
CA GLU A 344 107.33 -106.35 60.36
C GLU A 344 108.84 -106.15 60.60
N ASN A 345 109.25 -104.95 61.04
CA ASN A 345 110.64 -104.68 61.43
C ASN A 345 111.09 -105.50 62.65
N LEU A 346 110.25 -105.62 63.68
CA LEU A 346 110.52 -106.47 64.85
C LEU A 346 110.65 -107.95 64.46
N LYS A 347 109.79 -108.43 63.55
CA LYS A 347 109.83 -109.80 63.04
C LYS A 347 111.11 -110.08 62.25
N ALA A 348 111.52 -109.17 61.37
CA ALA A 348 112.80 -109.28 60.66
C ALA A 348 114.02 -109.28 61.61
N SER A 349 113.92 -108.59 62.75
CA SER A 349 114.93 -108.62 63.82
C SER A 349 114.98 -109.99 64.54
N ILE A 350 113.82 -110.63 64.78
CA ILE A 350 113.73 -111.99 65.34
C ILE A 350 114.35 -113.01 64.38
N ASP A 351 113.99 -112.99 63.09
CA ASP A 351 114.57 -113.86 62.05
C ASP A 351 116.12 -113.75 61.97
N ALA A 352 116.66 -112.56 62.27
CA ALA A 352 118.11 -112.30 62.30
C ALA A 352 118.80 -112.81 63.58
N LEU A 353 118.06 -112.92 64.70
CA LEU A 353 118.54 -113.51 65.95
C LEU A 353 118.48 -115.05 65.90
N GLU A 354 117.43 -115.64 65.32
CA GLU A 354 117.34 -117.10 65.14
C GLU A 354 118.50 -117.64 64.30
N LYS A 355 118.85 -116.96 63.20
CA LYS A 355 120.02 -117.30 62.37
C LYS A 355 121.35 -117.26 63.14
N LYS A 356 121.47 -116.43 64.18
CA LYS A 356 122.64 -116.45 65.07
C LYS A 356 122.60 -117.60 66.07
N SER A 357 121.42 -118.01 66.55
CA SER A 357 121.30 -119.18 67.44
C SER A 357 121.80 -120.45 66.78
N VAL A 358 121.35 -120.72 65.53
CA VAL A 358 121.78 -121.90 64.77
C VAL A 358 123.31 -121.94 64.59
N SER A 359 123.93 -120.79 64.27
CA SER A 359 125.39 -120.68 64.15
C SER A 359 126.15 -121.02 65.44
N VAL A 360 125.56 -120.81 66.63
CA VAL A 360 126.16 -121.15 67.92
C VAL A 360 125.94 -122.63 68.28
N GLU A 361 124.84 -123.24 67.82
CA GLU A 361 124.60 -124.67 67.99
C GLU A 361 125.52 -125.53 67.11
N ASP A 362 125.86 -125.08 65.89
CA ASP A 362 126.87 -125.73 65.03
C ASP A 362 128.28 -125.71 65.67
N GLU A 363 128.70 -124.58 66.26
CA GLU A 363 129.98 -124.49 67.01
C GLU A 363 130.01 -125.42 68.23
N LEU A 364 128.86 -125.63 68.89
CA LEU A 364 128.71 -126.55 70.02
C LEU A 364 128.83 -128.03 69.59
N LEU A 365 128.54 -128.36 68.33
CA LEU A 365 128.60 -129.72 67.80
C LEU A 365 130.04 -130.19 67.55
N ASP A 366 130.93 -129.33 67.03
CA ASP A 366 132.34 -129.66 66.82
C ASP A 366 133.10 -129.90 68.15
N LEU A 367 132.77 -129.13 69.19
CA LEU A 367 133.28 -129.36 70.56
C LEU A 367 132.82 -130.71 71.15
N LYS A 368 131.60 -131.14 70.83
CA LYS A 368 131.02 -132.41 71.28
C LYS A 368 131.76 -133.62 70.71
N ASP A 369 132.21 -133.55 69.45
CA ASP A 369 132.91 -134.66 68.79
C ASP A 369 134.41 -134.72 69.13
N LYS A 370 135.07 -133.58 69.38
CA LYS A 370 136.40 -133.58 70.04
C LYS A 370 136.38 -134.32 71.39
N THR A 371 135.31 -134.16 72.16
CA THR A 371 135.14 -134.80 73.48
C THR A 371 134.98 -136.33 73.39
N LYS A 372 134.44 -136.87 72.28
CA LYS A 372 134.38 -138.33 72.04
C LYS A 372 135.77 -138.94 71.80
N MET A 373 136.63 -138.25 71.05
CA MET A 373 137.95 -138.77 70.64
C MET A 373 138.90 -139.02 71.82
N GLN A 374 138.81 -138.21 72.88
CA GLN A 374 139.62 -138.39 74.08
C GLN A 374 139.16 -139.60 74.93
N LYS A 375 137.90 -140.02 74.81
CA LYS A 375 137.35 -141.15 75.58
C LYS A 375 137.86 -142.50 75.08
N SER A 376 138.05 -142.67 73.76
CA SER A 376 138.50 -143.92 73.15
C SER A 376 139.93 -144.33 73.47
N PHE A 377 140.78 -143.44 74.00
CA PHE A 377 142.14 -143.78 74.42
C PHE A 377 142.22 -144.48 75.78
N ILE A 378 141.23 -144.27 76.66
CA ILE A 378 141.26 -144.83 78.03
C ILE A 378 140.86 -146.32 78.01
N GLU A 379 139.81 -146.64 77.25
CA GLU A 379 139.25 -148.00 77.12
C GLU A 379 140.21 -149.01 76.44
N GLN A 380 141.33 -148.56 75.84
CA GLN A 380 142.33 -149.42 75.18
C GLN A 380 143.47 -149.93 76.08
N TYR A 381 143.74 -149.28 77.22
CA TYR A 381 144.87 -149.66 78.08
C TYR A 381 144.49 -150.66 79.17
N GLU A 382 143.26 -150.64 79.67
CA GLU A 382 142.82 -151.55 80.76
C GLU A 382 142.59 -152.99 80.27
N ALA A 383 142.29 -153.19 78.98
CA ALA A 383 141.95 -154.49 78.41
C ALA A 383 143.14 -155.42 78.10
N GLN A 384 144.39 -154.95 78.18
CA GLN A 384 145.58 -155.73 77.75
C GLN A 384 146.16 -156.66 78.84
N VAL A 385 145.87 -156.42 80.13
CA VAL A 385 146.57 -157.09 81.23
C VAL A 385 146.04 -158.52 81.52
N TYR A 386 144.73 -158.76 81.38
CA TYR A 386 144.09 -160.00 81.84
C TYR A 386 144.08 -161.18 80.85
N LYS A 387 144.62 -161.03 79.63
CA LYS A 387 144.45 -162.03 78.54
C LYS A 387 145.67 -162.87 78.16
N ILE A 388 146.83 -162.64 78.78
CA ILE A 388 148.10 -163.29 78.37
C ILE A 388 148.44 -164.54 79.21
N GLN A 389 147.79 -164.75 80.37
CA GLN A 389 148.32 -165.66 81.40
C GLN A 389 147.58 -166.99 81.60
N ALA A 390 146.57 -167.33 80.78
CA ALA A 390 145.74 -168.53 80.96
C ALA A 390 145.95 -169.62 79.88
N GLU A 391 145.64 -169.33 78.61
CA GLU A 391 145.36 -170.38 77.61
C GLU A 391 146.43 -170.52 76.50
N VAL A 392 147.71 -170.39 76.89
CA VAL A 392 148.84 -170.90 76.08
C VAL A 392 148.94 -172.43 76.15
N MET A 393 148.32 -173.05 77.16
CA MET A 393 148.40 -174.48 77.42
C MET A 393 147.09 -175.20 77.04
N GLU A 394 147.18 -176.05 76.01
CA GLU A 394 146.29 -177.21 75.79
C GLU A 394 144.85 -177.01 75.24
N LEU A 395 144.66 -176.12 74.25
CA LEU A 395 143.99 -176.58 73.00
C LEU A 395 144.76 -176.23 71.72
N ARG A 396 146.09 -176.30 71.85
CA ARG A 396 147.00 -176.72 70.77
C ARG A 396 146.78 -178.21 70.41
N ASN A 397 145.56 -178.58 70.01
CA ASN A 397 145.27 -179.46 68.88
C ASN A 397 143.75 -179.42 68.56
N ARG A 398 143.26 -178.82 67.46
CA ARG A 398 143.49 -179.17 66.03
C ARG A 398 142.68 -180.42 65.66
N LEU A 399 141.68 -180.40 64.75
CA LEU A 399 141.19 -179.40 63.77
C LEU A 399 139.64 -179.64 63.58
N GLU A 400 138.81 -179.24 62.60
CA GLU A 400 138.96 -178.70 61.24
C GLU A 400 137.64 -178.13 60.63
N LYS A 401 137.69 -176.95 59.94
CA LYS A 401 136.83 -176.42 58.82
C LYS A 401 135.28 -176.21 58.99
N VAL A 402 134.58 -175.25 58.32
CA VAL A 402 134.91 -173.96 57.58
C VAL A 402 133.63 -173.19 57.07
N LEU A 403 133.73 -171.88 56.66
CA LEU A 403 132.84 -171.02 55.77
C LEU A 403 131.46 -170.48 56.30
N ASN A 404 130.73 -169.41 55.83
CA ASN A 404 130.85 -168.02 55.20
C ASN A 404 129.38 -167.40 55.02
N GLU A 405 128.93 -166.15 54.64
CA GLU A 405 129.35 -164.71 54.42
C GLU A 405 128.11 -163.77 54.03
N ASN A 406 128.25 -162.40 53.88
CA ASN A 406 127.46 -161.40 53.05
C ASN A 406 126.20 -160.61 53.58
N LYS A 407 125.69 -159.45 53.03
CA LYS A 407 126.19 -158.10 52.51
C LYS A 407 125.04 -157.08 52.06
N LEU A 408 125.24 -155.72 52.21
CA LEU A 408 124.76 -154.53 51.36
C LEU A 408 123.32 -153.82 51.40
N ILE A 409 123.19 -152.58 50.79
CA ILE A 409 121.99 -151.73 50.30
C ILE A 409 121.32 -150.62 51.25
N THR A 410 120.70 -149.40 50.95
CA THR A 410 120.64 -148.24 49.93
C THR A 410 120.00 -146.87 50.49
N GLU A 411 119.45 -145.89 49.68
CA GLU A 411 119.19 -144.41 50.00
C GLU A 411 118.04 -143.66 49.16
N LYS A 412 117.64 -142.37 49.46
CA LYS A 412 116.94 -141.24 48.66
C LYS A 412 115.38 -141.12 48.47
N LYS A 413 114.70 -140.00 48.02
CA LYS A 413 114.68 -138.50 48.27
C LYS A 413 113.38 -137.73 47.70
N ASP A 414 113.39 -136.43 47.29
CA ASP A 414 112.25 -135.42 47.11
C ASP A 414 112.39 -134.42 45.87
N LEU A 415 111.70 -133.28 45.51
CA LEU A 415 110.64 -132.28 46.00
C LEU A 415 110.06 -131.34 44.82
N GLU A 416 109.28 -130.23 45.04
CA GLU A 416 109.11 -128.88 44.29
C GLU A 416 107.68 -128.14 44.23
N ILE A 417 107.40 -127.10 43.35
CA ILE A 417 106.47 -125.87 43.51
C ILE A 417 105.83 -125.22 42.20
N GLU A 418 104.69 -124.41 42.22
CA GLU A 418 104.40 -123.09 41.46
C GLU A 418 102.98 -122.35 41.73
N LYS A 419 102.41 -121.44 40.85
CA LYS A 419 101.89 -120.05 41.20
C LYS A 419 100.84 -119.31 40.24
N VAL A 420 100.18 -118.19 40.68
CA VAL A 420 99.50 -117.01 39.95
C VAL A 420 97.94 -116.91 39.81
N ASP A 421 97.37 -115.67 39.85
CA ASP A 421 95.93 -115.22 39.80
C ASP A 421 95.35 -114.72 38.43
N ALA A 422 94.01 -114.76 38.24
CA ALA A 422 93.18 -113.96 37.28
C ALA A 422 91.65 -113.99 37.61
N ASN A 423 90.76 -113.22 36.91
CA ASN A 423 89.46 -112.75 37.47
C ASN A 423 88.19 -112.77 36.56
N ASN A 424 86.97 -112.66 37.17
CA ASN A 424 85.67 -112.06 36.73
C ASN A 424 84.41 -112.85 36.21
N LEU A 425 83.23 -112.22 36.52
CA LEU A 425 81.83 -112.32 36.04
C LEU A 425 80.87 -113.45 36.53
N ILE A 426 79.54 -113.25 36.73
CA ILE A 426 78.69 -112.15 37.31
C ILE A 426 77.20 -112.60 37.39
N LEU A 427 76.37 -111.97 38.26
CA LEU A 427 74.89 -112.16 38.28
C LEU A 427 74.13 -110.91 38.80
N ASP A 428 73.38 -110.20 37.93
CA ASP A 428 72.25 -109.30 38.31
C ASP A 428 71.32 -109.08 37.09
N ASN A 429 69.99 -109.06 37.31
CA ASN A 429 68.99 -108.69 36.29
C ASN A 429 67.56 -108.43 36.84
N GLN A 430 67.38 -107.73 37.98
CA GLN A 430 66.01 -107.50 38.53
C GLN A 430 65.60 -106.05 38.86
N SER A 431 66.52 -105.08 38.85
CA SER A 431 66.19 -103.67 39.13
C SER A 431 65.54 -102.96 37.94
N TRP A 432 66.26 -102.93 36.80
CA TRP A 432 66.01 -102.06 35.64
C TRP A 432 64.60 -102.17 35.01
N LEU A 433 64.01 -103.37 35.01
CA LEU A 433 62.69 -103.61 34.42
C LEU A 433 61.54 -102.89 35.16
N LYS A 434 61.69 -102.62 36.45
CA LYS A 434 60.64 -101.98 37.26
C LYS A 434 60.55 -100.47 37.02
N GLU A 435 61.68 -99.80 36.88
CA GLU A 435 61.73 -98.35 36.59
C GLU A 435 61.21 -98.05 35.18
N ASN A 436 61.62 -98.83 34.18
CA ASN A 436 61.19 -98.64 32.79
C ASN A 436 59.64 -98.73 32.66
N ALA A 437 59.01 -99.70 33.33
CA ALA A 437 57.55 -99.85 33.40
C ALA A 437 56.84 -98.74 34.21
N GLN A 438 57.56 -97.93 34.99
CA GLN A 438 57.03 -96.75 35.68
C GLN A 438 57.18 -95.47 34.85
N ILE A 439 58.27 -95.35 34.09
CA ILE A 439 58.52 -94.26 33.12
C ILE A 439 57.50 -94.31 31.98
N GLN A 440 57.23 -95.50 31.40
CA GLN A 440 56.24 -95.65 30.32
C GLN A 440 54.82 -95.22 30.76
N ARG A 441 54.40 -95.53 31.99
CA ARG A 441 53.11 -95.07 32.53
C ARG A 441 53.03 -93.55 32.69
N LYS A 442 54.13 -92.91 33.11
CA LYS A 442 54.22 -91.43 33.17
C LYS A 442 54.12 -90.81 31.77
N LEU A 443 54.79 -91.39 30.76
CA LEU A 443 54.72 -90.92 29.36
C LEU A 443 53.29 -90.99 28.79
N VAL A 444 52.57 -92.10 28.98
CA VAL A 444 51.18 -92.23 28.52
C VAL A 444 50.26 -91.19 29.20
N GLN A 445 50.42 -90.96 30.51
CA GLN A 445 49.67 -89.94 31.23
C GLN A 445 50.01 -88.51 30.79
N LEU A 446 51.27 -88.23 30.41
CA LEU A 446 51.66 -86.94 29.86
C LEU A 446 51.05 -86.71 28.47
N ASN A 447 51.11 -87.70 27.58
CA ASN A 447 50.53 -87.62 26.24
C ASN A 447 49.01 -87.42 26.29
N GLN A 448 48.30 -88.11 27.20
CA GLN A 448 46.85 -87.91 27.41
C GLN A 448 46.49 -86.53 27.98
N LYS A 449 47.42 -85.84 28.66
CA LYS A 449 47.24 -84.41 29.03
C LYS A 449 47.56 -83.49 27.86
N PHE A 450 48.58 -83.81 27.07
CA PHE A 450 48.98 -83.05 25.89
C PHE A 450 47.89 -83.04 24.81
N GLU A 451 47.29 -84.18 24.46
CA GLU A 451 46.14 -84.23 23.54
C GLU A 451 44.96 -83.37 23.99
N LYS A 452 44.71 -83.29 25.30
CA LYS A 452 43.62 -82.46 25.86
C LYS A 452 43.95 -80.97 25.76
N MET A 453 45.21 -80.58 25.99
CA MET A 453 45.70 -79.21 25.74
C MET A 453 45.59 -78.84 24.25
N VAL A 454 46.01 -79.73 23.33
CA VAL A 454 45.94 -79.49 21.88
C VAL A 454 44.49 -79.29 21.41
N LYS A 455 43.55 -80.14 21.87
CA LYS A 455 42.12 -79.99 21.53
C LYS A 455 41.52 -78.70 22.11
N LEU A 456 41.89 -78.34 23.35
CA LEU A 456 41.44 -77.07 23.96
C LEU A 456 41.99 -75.85 23.20
N ASN A 457 43.26 -75.88 22.76
CA ASN A 457 43.84 -74.81 21.95
C ASN A 457 43.13 -74.69 20.60
N GLN A 458 42.87 -75.81 19.90
CA GLN A 458 42.13 -75.79 18.63
C GLN A 458 40.71 -75.22 18.78
N GLU A 459 40.03 -75.51 19.90
CA GLU A 459 38.75 -74.87 20.23
C GLU A 459 38.87 -73.36 20.52
N LEU A 460 39.97 -72.91 21.14
CA LEU A 460 40.22 -71.50 21.43
C LEU A 460 40.62 -70.73 20.16
N GLU A 461 41.46 -71.30 19.30
CA GLU A 461 41.79 -70.81 17.97
C GLU A 461 40.51 -70.66 17.12
N GLY A 462 39.63 -71.67 17.13
CA GLY A 462 38.33 -71.60 16.44
C GLY A 462 37.38 -70.52 16.98
N LYS A 463 37.42 -70.23 18.30
CA LYS A 463 36.65 -69.15 18.93
C LYS A 463 37.22 -67.77 18.57
N LEU A 464 38.54 -67.60 18.65
CA LEU A 464 39.24 -66.37 18.24
C LEU A 464 39.01 -66.06 16.76
N ALA A 465 39.21 -67.04 15.87
CA ALA A 465 39.01 -66.88 14.43
C ALA A 465 37.53 -66.64 14.03
N ASN A 466 36.57 -66.78 14.94
CA ASN A 466 35.19 -66.32 14.73
C ASN A 466 34.99 -64.90 15.31
N GLN A 467 35.51 -64.61 16.50
CA GLN A 467 35.51 -63.26 17.07
C GLN A 467 36.22 -62.24 16.16
N GLU A 468 37.30 -62.62 15.48
CA GLU A 468 37.97 -61.78 14.47
C GLU A 468 37.09 -61.50 13.24
N LYS A 469 36.26 -62.47 12.80
CA LYS A 469 35.31 -62.26 11.70
C LYS A 469 34.17 -61.34 12.12
N ASP A 470 33.64 -61.51 13.34
CA ASP A 470 32.58 -60.67 13.89
C ASP A 470 33.08 -59.22 14.09
N LEU A 471 34.31 -59.06 14.60
CA LEU A 471 34.99 -57.77 14.69
C LEU A 471 35.24 -57.14 13.32
N HIS A 472 35.71 -57.90 12.34
CA HIS A 472 35.93 -57.40 10.98
C HIS A 472 34.62 -56.97 10.30
N HIS A 473 33.55 -57.76 10.45
CA HIS A 473 32.23 -57.41 9.93
C HIS A 473 31.66 -56.15 10.60
N SER A 474 31.80 -56.03 11.92
CA SER A 474 31.44 -54.83 12.68
C SER A 474 32.24 -53.60 12.24
N ALA A 475 33.55 -53.74 12.01
CA ALA A 475 34.40 -52.66 11.51
C ALA A 475 34.00 -52.19 10.11
N VAL A 476 33.68 -53.12 9.20
CA VAL A 476 33.18 -52.78 7.84
C VAL A 476 31.84 -52.04 7.92
N GLN A 477 30.88 -52.53 8.73
CA GLN A 477 29.61 -51.82 8.94
C GLN A 477 29.81 -50.41 9.54
N LEU A 478 30.74 -50.25 10.49
CA LEU A 478 31.08 -48.95 11.07
C LEU A 478 31.68 -47.99 10.03
N GLU A 479 32.51 -48.47 9.11
CA GLU A 479 33.07 -47.63 8.05
C GLU A 479 32.04 -47.29 6.95
N GLU A 480 31.12 -48.20 6.63
CA GLU A 480 29.95 -47.92 5.79
C GLU A 480 29.05 -46.85 6.42
N LYS A 481 28.74 -46.95 7.72
CA LYS A 481 27.97 -45.92 8.44
C LYS A 481 28.73 -44.62 8.65
N SER A 482 30.06 -44.65 8.72
CA SER A 482 30.89 -43.45 8.69
C SER A 482 30.78 -42.71 7.35
N LYS A 483 30.79 -43.45 6.23
CA LYS A 483 30.58 -42.91 4.87
C LYS A 483 29.16 -42.37 4.66
N GLU A 484 28.13 -43.09 5.09
CA GLU A 484 26.74 -42.58 5.07
C GLU A 484 26.61 -41.27 5.85
N CYS A 485 27.21 -41.17 7.05
CA CYS A 485 27.22 -39.93 7.84
C CYS A 485 28.01 -38.79 7.19
N SER A 486 29.14 -39.09 6.53
CA SER A 486 29.89 -38.14 5.70
C SER A 486 29.00 -37.58 4.60
N ASP A 487 28.37 -38.45 3.81
CA ASP A 487 27.63 -38.05 2.62
C ASP A 487 26.33 -37.31 2.97
N LEU A 488 25.66 -37.70 4.06
CA LEU A 488 24.56 -36.93 4.65
C LEU A 488 25.01 -35.55 5.15
N THR A 489 26.20 -35.44 5.75
CA THR A 489 26.76 -34.14 6.19
C THR A 489 27.05 -33.24 4.99
N ASN A 490 27.67 -33.79 3.94
CA ASN A 490 27.97 -33.08 2.69
C ASN A 490 26.69 -32.60 1.98
N LEU A 491 25.65 -33.46 1.91
CA LEU A 491 24.34 -33.11 1.36
C LEU A 491 23.63 -32.02 2.18
N LEU A 492 23.69 -32.10 3.50
CA LEU A 492 23.05 -31.13 4.40
C LEU A 492 23.77 -29.78 4.34
N GLU A 493 25.11 -29.75 4.27
CA GLU A 493 25.87 -28.52 4.04
C GLU A 493 25.58 -27.91 2.66
N ALA A 494 25.51 -28.72 1.59
CA ALA A 494 25.12 -28.24 0.27
C ALA A 494 23.71 -27.61 0.26
N ALA A 495 22.74 -28.26 0.90
CA ALA A 495 21.37 -27.74 1.03
C ALA A 495 21.32 -26.45 1.88
N VAL A 496 22.09 -26.37 2.96
CA VAL A 496 22.23 -25.16 3.78
C VAL A 496 22.87 -24.01 3.01
N ASN A 497 23.89 -24.28 2.19
CA ASN A 497 24.58 -23.27 1.40
C ASN A 497 23.74 -22.76 0.21
N GLU A 498 22.96 -23.63 -0.43
CA GLU A 498 21.94 -23.23 -1.42
C GLU A 498 20.82 -22.41 -0.76
N GLY A 499 20.35 -22.80 0.43
CA GLY A 499 19.39 -22.00 1.21
C GLY A 499 19.91 -20.60 1.55
N LYS A 500 21.18 -20.47 1.96
CA LYS A 500 21.84 -19.16 2.16
C LYS A 500 21.86 -18.34 0.86
N ARG A 501 22.15 -18.96 -0.29
CA ARG A 501 22.19 -18.30 -1.61
C ARG A 501 20.81 -17.74 -1.99
N GLN A 502 19.77 -18.55 -1.88
CA GLN A 502 18.39 -18.13 -2.18
C GLN A 502 17.93 -16.97 -1.27
N VAL A 503 18.21 -17.06 0.04
CA VAL A 503 17.90 -15.99 1.00
C VAL A 503 18.67 -14.69 0.69
N PHE A 504 19.93 -14.79 0.23
CA PHE A 504 20.70 -13.61 -0.20
C PHE A 504 20.13 -12.98 -1.48
N GLU A 505 19.71 -13.78 -2.45
CA GLU A 505 19.10 -13.30 -3.70
C GLU A 505 17.73 -12.64 -3.47
N GLU A 506 16.86 -13.23 -2.65
CA GLU A 506 15.60 -12.58 -2.26
C GLU A 506 15.83 -11.33 -1.42
N LYS A 507 16.78 -11.33 -0.47
CA LYS A 507 17.15 -10.11 0.27
C LYS A 507 17.62 -8.99 -0.67
N LYS A 508 18.35 -9.32 -1.73
CA LYS A 508 18.78 -8.35 -2.75
C LYS A 508 17.59 -7.81 -3.56
N LYS A 509 16.64 -8.66 -3.98
CA LYS A 509 15.40 -8.23 -4.66
C LYS A 509 14.56 -7.31 -3.77
N ILE A 510 14.36 -7.70 -2.51
CA ILE A 510 13.61 -6.91 -1.52
C ILE A 510 14.28 -5.55 -1.30
N SER A 511 15.60 -5.50 -1.13
CA SER A 511 16.33 -4.24 -0.94
C SER A 511 16.27 -3.30 -2.15
N LEU A 512 16.25 -3.83 -3.37
CA LEU A 512 16.03 -3.01 -4.58
C LEU A 512 14.59 -2.48 -4.64
N SER A 513 13.60 -3.33 -4.40
CA SER A 513 12.19 -2.91 -4.33
C SER A 513 11.93 -1.90 -3.22
N GLU A 514 12.64 -1.99 -2.10
CA GLU A 514 12.59 -1.03 -1.01
C GLU A 514 13.14 0.33 -1.44
N GLN A 515 14.26 0.37 -2.16
CA GLN A 515 14.82 1.61 -2.72
C GLN A 515 13.87 2.27 -3.74
N ASP A 516 13.23 1.47 -4.60
CA ASP A 516 12.20 1.97 -5.53
C ASP A 516 10.99 2.56 -4.80
N PHE A 517 10.54 1.93 -3.70
CA PHE A 517 9.46 2.48 -2.86
C PHE A 517 9.89 3.73 -2.09
N GLN A 518 11.10 3.77 -1.52
CA GLN A 518 11.64 4.95 -0.83
C GLN A 518 11.74 6.15 -1.78
N LYS A 519 12.25 5.93 -3.00
CA LYS A 519 12.27 6.97 -4.05
C LYS A 519 10.86 7.46 -4.39
N LYS A 520 9.91 6.54 -4.59
CA LYS A 520 8.52 6.90 -4.91
C LYS A 520 7.80 7.64 -3.78
N ILE A 521 8.17 7.37 -2.52
CA ILE A 521 7.69 8.16 -1.37
C ILE A 521 8.25 9.59 -1.46
N MET A 522 9.56 9.74 -1.68
CA MET A 522 10.21 11.05 -1.83
C MET A 522 9.61 11.87 -2.99
N ASP A 523 9.35 11.25 -4.14
CA ASP A 523 8.68 11.90 -5.29
C ASP A 523 7.27 12.40 -4.91
N LEU A 524 6.49 11.62 -4.16
CA LEU A 524 5.16 11.99 -3.68
C LEU A 524 5.20 13.05 -2.57
N GLU A 525 6.21 13.07 -1.71
CA GLU A 525 6.42 14.11 -0.71
C GLU A 525 6.74 15.47 -1.35
N ILE A 526 7.51 15.46 -2.45
CA ILE A 526 7.78 16.65 -3.27
C ILE A 526 6.48 17.16 -3.92
N GLU A 527 5.69 16.28 -4.56
CA GLU A 527 4.40 16.67 -5.16
C GLU A 527 3.43 17.23 -4.09
N LEU A 528 3.33 16.57 -2.93
CA LEU A 528 2.48 17.01 -1.82
C LEU A 528 2.95 18.34 -1.23
N SER A 529 4.26 18.62 -1.23
CA SER A 529 4.82 19.92 -0.86
C SER A 529 4.43 21.01 -1.86
N MET A 530 4.56 20.73 -3.17
CA MET A 530 4.10 21.64 -4.24
C MET A 530 2.61 21.94 -4.13
N LYS A 531 1.76 20.92 -3.92
CA LYS A 531 0.30 21.12 -3.78
C LYS A 531 -0.09 21.89 -2.51
N LYS A 532 0.66 21.77 -1.42
CA LYS A 532 0.49 22.65 -0.25
C LYS A 532 0.85 24.10 -0.57
N GLU A 533 1.87 24.36 -1.38
CA GLU A 533 2.25 25.72 -1.75
C GLU A 533 1.26 26.36 -2.75
N GLU A 534 0.81 25.61 -3.76
CA GLU A 534 -0.32 26.00 -4.63
C GLU A 534 -1.56 26.36 -3.79
N GLN A 535 -1.89 25.55 -2.79
CA GLN A 535 -3.02 25.80 -1.89
C GLN A 535 -2.86 27.09 -1.07
N LYS A 536 -1.65 27.38 -0.55
CA LYS A 536 -1.37 28.66 0.15
C LYS A 536 -1.52 29.85 -0.78
N GLN A 537 -1.01 29.76 -2.01
CA GLN A 537 -1.10 30.83 -2.99
C GLN A 537 -2.56 31.13 -3.36
N ILE A 538 -3.37 30.10 -3.60
CA ILE A 538 -4.81 30.22 -3.85
C ILE A 538 -5.53 30.83 -2.63
N ALA A 539 -5.23 30.37 -1.41
CA ALA A 539 -5.81 30.93 -0.19
C ALA A 539 -5.43 32.42 0.03
N CYS A 540 -4.20 32.81 -0.33
CA CYS A 540 -3.75 34.20 -0.30
C CYS A 540 -4.52 35.05 -1.32
N MET A 541 -4.61 34.60 -2.58
CA MET A 541 -5.39 35.28 -3.62
C MET A 541 -6.87 35.45 -3.22
N LEU A 542 -7.49 34.40 -2.69
CA LEU A 542 -8.86 34.45 -2.18
C LEU A 542 -9.00 35.51 -1.08
N SER A 543 -8.17 35.49 -0.04
CA SER A 543 -8.22 36.50 1.04
C SER A 543 -7.95 37.93 0.55
N THR A 544 -7.13 38.13 -0.48
CA THR A 544 -6.96 39.46 -1.09
C THR A 544 -8.18 39.89 -1.91
N SER A 545 -8.85 38.97 -2.61
CA SER A 545 -10.09 39.27 -3.35
C SER A 545 -11.26 39.54 -2.41
N GLU A 546 -11.38 38.79 -1.32
CA GLU A 546 -12.37 38.98 -0.25
C GLU A 546 -12.23 40.36 0.38
N LYS A 547 -11.01 40.76 0.78
CA LYS A 547 -10.72 42.11 1.28
C LYS A 547 -11.03 43.22 0.26
N HIS A 548 -10.80 42.97 -1.03
CA HIS A 548 -11.15 43.92 -2.09
C HIS A 548 -12.67 44.09 -2.22
N TYR A 549 -13.43 43.00 -2.18
CA TYR A 549 -14.90 43.07 -2.18
C TYR A 549 -15.46 43.71 -0.90
N ASP A 550 -14.89 43.41 0.27
CA ASP A 550 -15.23 44.08 1.54
C ASP A 550 -15.04 45.60 1.48
N LEU A 551 -13.95 46.06 0.85
CA LEU A 551 -13.68 47.49 0.64
C LEU A 551 -14.70 48.10 -0.32
N GLN A 552 -14.96 47.46 -1.48
CA GLN A 552 -15.97 47.93 -2.42
C GLN A 552 -17.38 47.99 -1.80
N MET A 553 -17.74 47.01 -0.96
CA MET A 553 -19.02 47.01 -0.25
C MET A 553 -19.12 48.15 0.78
N LYS A 554 -18.03 48.49 1.47
CA LYS A 554 -17.98 49.64 2.40
C LYS A 554 -18.04 50.98 1.66
N ASP A 555 -17.34 51.13 0.54
CA ASP A 555 -17.42 52.34 -0.28
C ASP A 555 -18.83 52.53 -0.84
N MET A 556 -19.47 51.46 -1.31
CA MET A 556 -20.88 51.48 -1.75
C MET A 556 -21.84 51.81 -0.59
N GLN A 557 -21.60 51.25 0.61
CA GLN A 557 -22.40 51.54 1.81
C GLN A 557 -22.29 53.01 2.22
N HIS A 558 -21.08 53.57 2.30
CA HIS A 558 -20.87 54.99 2.61
C HIS A 558 -21.40 55.92 1.51
N SER A 559 -21.36 55.50 0.24
CA SER A 559 -21.98 56.26 -0.84
C SER A 559 -23.51 56.27 -0.71
N LEU A 560 -24.13 55.13 -0.35
CA LEU A 560 -25.57 55.03 -0.12
C LEU A 560 -25.97 55.87 1.11
N GLU A 561 -25.29 55.69 2.24
CA GLU A 561 -25.43 56.49 3.46
C GLU A 561 -25.33 58.00 3.19
N ARG A 562 -24.40 58.42 2.32
CA ARG A 562 -24.26 59.82 1.89
C ARG A 562 -25.47 60.30 1.09
N THR A 563 -25.98 59.51 0.14
CA THR A 563 -27.20 59.86 -0.62
C THR A 563 -28.46 59.83 0.25
N GLU A 564 -28.52 58.96 1.26
CA GLU A 564 -29.63 58.86 2.20
C GLU A 564 -29.65 60.05 3.15
N ASN A 565 -28.49 60.47 3.67
CA ASN A 565 -28.35 61.72 4.42
C ASN A 565 -28.69 62.96 3.57
N GLN A 566 -28.34 62.98 2.28
CA GLN A 566 -28.76 64.04 1.35
C GLN A 566 -30.28 64.04 1.13
N ASN A 567 -30.89 62.87 0.92
CA ASN A 567 -32.35 62.72 0.81
C ASN A 567 -33.06 63.15 2.09
N GLN A 568 -32.53 62.82 3.27
CA GLN A 568 -33.07 63.27 4.55
C GLN A 568 -32.95 64.80 4.70
N GLY A 569 -31.84 65.40 4.26
CA GLY A 569 -31.69 66.85 4.17
C GLY A 569 -32.73 67.50 3.26
N ILE A 570 -33.00 66.91 2.10
CA ILE A 570 -34.05 67.36 1.17
C ILE A 570 -35.45 67.19 1.79
N GLN A 571 -35.74 66.07 2.45
CA GLN A 571 -37.01 65.86 3.15
C GLN A 571 -37.21 66.88 4.27
N ASN A 572 -36.17 67.15 5.07
CA ASN A 572 -36.21 68.15 6.14
C ASN A 572 -36.45 69.56 5.55
N TYR A 573 -35.85 69.90 4.42
CA TYR A 573 -36.08 71.16 3.71
C TYR A 573 -37.49 71.27 3.10
N VAL A 574 -38.00 70.18 2.50
CA VAL A 574 -39.40 70.11 2.02
C VAL A 574 -40.40 70.21 3.17
N GLN A 575 -40.10 69.62 4.32
CA GLN A 575 -40.93 69.72 5.52
C GLN A 575 -40.90 71.13 6.10
N PHE A 576 -39.73 71.78 6.15
CA PHE A 576 -39.60 73.20 6.49
C PHE A 576 -40.46 74.07 5.55
N LEU A 577 -40.32 73.91 4.23
CA LEU A 577 -41.12 74.64 3.24
C LEU A 577 -42.63 74.41 3.42
N LYS A 578 -43.07 73.16 3.69
CA LYS A 578 -44.48 72.86 4.01
C LYS A 578 -44.94 73.60 5.25
N THR A 579 -44.18 73.54 6.35
CA THR A 579 -44.52 74.24 7.59
C THR A 579 -44.56 75.74 7.39
N THR A 580 -43.59 76.35 6.70
CA THR A 580 -43.59 77.78 6.38
C THR A 580 -44.78 78.16 5.51
N TYR A 581 -45.10 77.38 4.47
CA TYR A 581 -46.25 77.64 3.60
C TYR A 581 -47.58 77.56 4.37
N SER A 582 -47.76 76.53 5.20
CA SER A 582 -48.91 76.40 6.11
C SER A 582 -48.96 77.42 7.24
N THR A 583 -47.90 78.23 7.44
CA THR A 583 -47.87 79.36 8.40
C THR A 583 -48.08 80.71 7.71
N MET A 584 -47.95 80.76 6.37
CA MET A 584 -48.01 81.98 5.55
C MET A 584 -49.31 82.09 4.73
N PHE A 585 -49.96 80.96 4.42
CA PHE A 585 -51.09 80.88 3.49
C PHE A 585 -52.24 79.97 3.99
N GLY A 586 -52.25 79.65 5.28
CA GLY A 586 -53.29 78.89 5.99
C GLY A 586 -53.56 79.50 7.36
#